data_AF-A0A4V2QGQ4-F1
#
_entry.id   AF-A0A4V2QGQ4-F1
#
_cell.length_a   1.000
_cell.length_b   1.000
_cell.length_c   1.000
_cell.angle_alpha   90.00
_cell.angle_beta   90.00
_cell.angle_gamma   90.00
#
_symmetry.space_group_name_H-M   'P 1'
#
loop_
_entity.id
_entity.type
_entity.pdbx_description
1 polymer ?
#
loop_
_entity_poly.entity_id
_entity_poly.type
_entity_poly.pdbx_seq_one_letter_code
_entity_poly.pdbx_strand_id
1 'polypeptide(L)'
;MQKRLIPWLLATSLAAGSLGVWAAPAQRPPGSGPPHSRPPAQAAPARPAPKNDRLEADARRVIQRTALVLTQAQQAAGRGRRYQGLARAIAHQQLARQLFGRGAYRDAINHSLRARDLAFGILRENAGKIRADLRWNEAEQGYAKERPADAELDRGLEPSQMGPDRDAVHIRIELNI
;
A
#
# COMPACT_ATOMS: atom_id res chain seq x y z
N MET A 1 -36.19 -28.19 -14.79
CA MET A 1 -35.16 -27.64 -15.70
C MET A 1 -35.73 -26.41 -16.40
N GLN A 2 -35.32 -25.19 -16.00
CA GLN A 2 -35.73 -23.97 -16.70
C GLN A 2 -34.48 -23.14 -17.05
N LYS A 3 -34.21 -23.04 -18.35
CA LYS A 3 -33.15 -22.21 -18.92
C LYS A 3 -33.72 -20.80 -19.12
N ARG A 4 -33.10 -19.78 -18.50
CA ARG A 4 -33.42 -18.37 -18.77
C ARG A 4 -32.24 -17.76 -19.54
N LEU A 5 -32.53 -17.34 -20.78
CA LEU A 5 -31.67 -16.57 -21.66
C LEU A 5 -31.77 -15.09 -21.28
N ILE A 6 -30.63 -14.42 -21.09
CA ILE A 6 -30.54 -12.97 -20.88
C ILE A 6 -29.84 -12.39 -22.12
N PRO A 7 -30.45 -11.44 -22.85
CA PRO A 7 -29.85 -10.87 -24.04
C PRO A 7 -28.79 -9.82 -23.67
N TRP A 8 -27.72 -9.82 -24.46
CA TRP A 8 -26.63 -8.85 -24.44
C TRP A 8 -27.09 -7.51 -25.01
N LEU A 9 -26.77 -6.41 -24.34
CA LEU A 9 -26.81 -5.06 -24.91
C LEU A 9 -25.38 -4.53 -25.03
N LEU A 10 -24.93 -4.46 -26.28
CA LEU A 10 -23.75 -3.70 -26.70
C LEU A 10 -24.08 -2.21 -26.65
N ALA A 11 -23.27 -1.43 -25.93
CA ALA A 11 -23.24 0.02 -26.04
C ALA A 11 -21.85 0.45 -26.49
N THR A 12 -21.72 0.65 -27.80
CA THR A 12 -20.62 1.34 -28.47
C THR A 12 -20.76 2.84 -28.21
N SER A 13 -19.72 3.52 -27.74
CA SER A 13 -19.58 4.97 -27.91
C SER A 13 -18.11 5.35 -28.00
N LEU A 14 -17.72 5.71 -29.23
CA LEU A 14 -16.55 6.51 -29.57
C LEU A 14 -16.74 7.94 -29.06
N ALA A 15 -15.66 8.58 -28.60
CA ALA A 15 -15.41 9.99 -28.90
C ALA A 15 -13.93 10.32 -28.67
N ALA A 16 -13.27 10.68 -29.76
CA ALA A 16 -11.96 11.30 -29.82
C ALA A 16 -12.03 12.77 -29.39
N GLY A 17 -10.93 13.30 -28.85
CA GLY A 17 -10.83 14.72 -28.54
C GLY A 17 -9.45 15.10 -28.01
N SER A 18 -8.53 15.35 -28.94
CA SER A 18 -7.19 15.89 -28.69
C SER A 18 -7.17 17.40 -28.92
N LEU A 19 -6.70 18.20 -27.95
CA LEU A 19 -6.15 19.54 -28.20
C LEU A 19 -5.00 19.81 -27.21
N GLY A 20 -3.79 19.91 -27.76
CA GLY A 20 -2.60 20.33 -27.04
C GLY A 20 -2.52 21.86 -26.94
N VAL A 21 -2.17 22.36 -25.76
CA VAL A 21 -1.84 23.77 -25.53
C VAL A 21 -0.33 23.85 -25.33
N TRP A 22 0.35 24.47 -26.30
CA TRP A 22 1.76 24.83 -26.19
C TRP A 22 1.87 26.17 -25.48
N ALA A 23 2.48 26.19 -24.29
CA ALA A 23 2.78 27.43 -23.56
C ALA A 23 4.21 27.88 -23.90
N ALA A 24 4.35 29.15 -24.29
CA ALA A 24 5.60 29.80 -24.65
C ALA A 24 6.53 30.02 -23.42
N PRO A 25 7.86 30.05 -23.61
CA PRO A 25 8.81 30.36 -22.54
C PRO A 25 8.84 31.87 -22.24
N ALA A 26 8.50 32.24 -21.00
CA ALA A 26 8.64 33.60 -20.50
C ALA A 26 10.11 33.97 -20.27
N GLN A 27 10.52 35.11 -20.85
CA GLN A 27 11.83 35.73 -20.64
C GLN A 27 11.95 36.24 -19.20
N ARG A 28 13.04 35.86 -18.51
CA ARG A 28 13.35 36.39 -17.17
C ARG A 28 14.01 37.77 -17.28
N PRO A 29 13.60 38.76 -16.47
CA PRO A 29 14.32 40.02 -16.36
C PRO A 29 15.67 39.83 -15.64
N PRO A 30 16.71 40.60 -16.00
CA PRO A 30 17.98 40.63 -15.28
C PRO A 30 17.90 41.63 -14.12
N GLY A 31 18.34 41.22 -12.94
CA GLY A 31 18.89 42.15 -11.95
C GLY A 31 18.26 42.11 -10.56
N SER A 32 19.06 41.67 -9.59
CA SER A 32 19.30 42.34 -8.31
C SER A 32 20.36 41.53 -7.57
N GLY A 33 21.42 42.21 -7.11
CA GLY A 33 22.67 41.60 -6.64
C GLY A 33 22.52 40.67 -5.42
N PRO A 34 23.60 39.96 -5.06
CA PRO A 34 23.58 38.99 -3.98
C PRO A 34 23.30 39.69 -2.64
N PRO A 35 22.21 39.35 -1.92
CA PRO A 35 22.11 39.72 -0.52
C PRO A 35 23.23 39.01 0.23
N HIS A 36 23.97 39.74 1.07
CA HIS A 36 24.91 39.16 2.00
C HIS A 36 24.19 38.15 2.89
N SER A 37 24.32 36.87 2.54
CA SER A 37 23.75 35.74 3.25
C SER A 37 24.35 35.69 4.64
N ARG A 38 23.64 36.25 5.62
CA ARG A 38 23.86 35.96 7.03
C ARG A 38 23.85 34.42 7.15
N PRO A 39 24.93 33.76 7.63
CA PRO A 39 24.93 32.32 7.78
C PRO A 39 23.70 31.96 8.64
N PRO A 40 22.84 31.04 8.17
CA PRO A 40 21.64 30.70 8.91
C PRO A 40 22.09 30.27 10.30
N ALA A 41 21.55 30.96 11.32
CA ALA A 41 21.72 30.56 12.70
C ALA A 41 21.40 29.07 12.76
N GLN A 42 22.40 28.26 13.12
CA GLN A 42 22.30 26.81 13.13
C GLN A 42 21.05 26.46 13.93
N ALA A 43 20.00 26.01 13.22
CA ALA A 43 18.73 25.70 13.82
C ALA A 43 19.01 24.67 14.90
N ALA A 44 18.68 25.01 16.15
CA ALA A 44 18.88 24.14 17.28
C ALA A 44 18.36 22.73 16.94
N PRO A 45 19.09 21.66 17.30
CA PRO A 45 18.71 20.31 16.93
C PRO A 45 17.27 20.06 17.37
N ALA A 46 16.41 19.74 16.40
CA ALA A 46 14.99 19.50 16.66
C ALA A 46 14.87 18.46 17.77
N ARG A 47 14.12 18.80 18.83
CA ARG A 47 13.89 17.88 19.94
C ARG A 47 13.34 16.56 19.38
N PRO A 48 13.81 15.40 19.86
CA PRO A 48 13.31 14.12 19.39
C PRO A 48 11.79 14.05 19.58
N ALA A 49 11.06 13.79 18.49
CA ALA A 49 9.61 13.63 18.54
C ALA A 49 9.22 12.58 19.59
N PRO A 50 8.07 12.75 20.29
CA PRO A 50 7.60 11.78 21.26
C PRO A 50 7.43 10.41 20.60
N LYS A 51 7.60 9.35 21.39
CA LYS A 51 7.64 7.95 20.93
C LYS A 51 6.42 7.57 20.07
N ASN A 52 5.25 8.14 20.37
CA ASN A 52 4.01 7.87 19.65
C ASN A 52 4.02 8.43 18.23
N ASP A 53 4.56 9.64 18.01
CA ASP A 53 4.64 10.25 16.68
C ASP A 53 5.54 9.43 15.75
N ARG A 54 6.61 8.85 16.30
CA ARG A 54 7.50 7.95 15.54
C ARG A 54 6.78 6.66 15.15
N LEU A 55 6.06 6.03 16.09
CA LEU A 55 5.29 4.82 15.81
C LEU A 55 4.17 5.07 14.80
N GLU A 56 3.50 6.22 14.88
CA GLU A 56 2.50 6.61 13.89
C GLU A 56 3.11 6.75 12.49
N ALA A 57 4.21 7.50 12.38
CA ALA A 57 4.90 7.71 11.10
C ALA A 57 5.40 6.39 10.49
N ASP A 58 5.91 5.49 11.33
CA ASP A 58 6.34 4.15 10.93
C ASP A 58 5.14 3.31 10.47
N ALA A 59 4.05 3.27 11.24
CA ALA A 59 2.84 2.55 10.88
C ALA A 59 2.26 3.03 9.55
N ARG A 60 2.19 4.35 9.35
CA ARG A 60 1.74 4.97 8.09
C ARG A 60 2.59 4.49 6.91
N ARG A 61 3.92 4.54 7.06
CA ARG A 61 4.88 4.10 6.04
C ARG A 61 4.73 2.61 5.74
N VAL A 62 4.59 1.76 6.76
CA VAL A 62 4.45 0.31 6.62
C VAL A 62 3.15 -0.05 5.90
N ILE A 63 2.03 0.56 6.28
CA ILE A 63 0.72 0.34 5.64
C ILE A 63 0.78 0.70 4.15
N GLN A 64 1.34 1.87 3.81
CA GLN A 64 1.46 2.34 2.43
C GLN A 64 2.33 1.41 1.57
N ARG A 65 3.51 1.03 2.08
CA ARG A 65 4.41 0.09 1.40
C ARG A 65 3.77 -1.28 1.22
N THR A 66 3.04 -1.78 2.21
CA THR A 66 2.31 -3.05 2.11
C THR A 66 1.22 -2.99 1.05
N ALA A 67 0.47 -1.88 0.96
CA ALA A 67 -0.55 -1.72 -0.07
C ALA A 67 0.03 -1.78 -1.50
N LEU A 68 1.22 -1.22 -1.72
CA LEU A 68 1.93 -1.34 -3.00
C LEU A 68 2.31 -2.80 -3.31
N VAL A 69 2.84 -3.54 -2.33
CA VAL A 69 3.19 -4.96 -2.50
C VAL A 69 1.95 -5.80 -2.80
N LEU A 70 0.84 -5.57 -2.09
CA LEU A 70 -0.41 -6.30 -2.33
C LEU A 70 -0.97 -6.00 -3.72
N THR A 71 -0.88 -4.76 -4.19
CA THR A 71 -1.27 -4.41 -5.57
C THR A 71 -0.47 -5.23 -6.59
N GLN A 72 0.84 -5.40 -6.37
CA GLN A 72 1.68 -6.26 -7.22
C GLN A 72 1.29 -7.74 -7.12
N ALA A 73 0.98 -8.21 -5.91
CA ALA A 73 0.54 -9.58 -5.69
C ALA A 73 -0.81 -9.87 -6.38
N GLN A 74 -1.78 -8.95 -6.31
CA GLN A 74 -3.05 -9.05 -7.04
C GLN A 74 -2.81 -9.12 -8.56
N GLN A 75 -1.96 -8.25 -9.12
CA GLN A 75 -1.62 -8.29 -10.54
C GLN A 75 -0.93 -9.61 -10.95
N ALA A 76 -0.03 -10.13 -10.12
CA ALA A 76 0.63 -11.40 -10.35
C ALA A 76 -0.37 -12.57 -10.29
N ALA A 77 -1.22 -12.63 -9.25
CA ALA A 77 -2.27 -13.62 -9.09
C ALA A 77 -3.31 -13.58 -10.23
N GLY A 78 -3.67 -12.39 -10.71
CA GLY A 78 -4.55 -12.21 -11.86
C GLY A 78 -4.01 -12.86 -13.14
N ARG A 79 -2.68 -12.84 -13.33
CA ARG A 79 -2.00 -13.47 -14.48
C ARG A 79 -1.72 -14.96 -14.27
N GLY A 80 -1.16 -15.33 -13.11
CA GLY A 80 -0.69 -16.70 -12.82
C GLY A 80 -1.74 -17.63 -12.22
N ARG A 81 -2.92 -17.10 -11.86
CA ARG A 81 -4.06 -17.85 -11.31
C ARG A 81 -3.79 -18.60 -10.00
N ARG A 82 -2.70 -18.28 -9.28
CA ARG A 82 -2.46 -18.76 -7.90
C ARG A 82 -2.90 -17.69 -6.92
N TYR A 83 -3.99 -17.95 -6.20
CA TYR A 83 -4.65 -16.98 -5.33
C TYR A 83 -4.48 -17.29 -3.83
N GLN A 84 -3.84 -18.40 -3.48
CA GLN A 84 -3.82 -18.92 -2.12
C GLN A 84 -3.32 -17.88 -1.10
N GLY A 85 -4.17 -17.54 -0.14
CA GLY A 85 -3.88 -16.57 0.91
C GLY A 85 -4.11 -15.10 0.54
N LEU A 86 -4.58 -14.79 -0.68
CA LEU A 86 -4.81 -13.40 -1.12
C LEU A 86 -5.92 -12.72 -0.31
N ALA A 87 -7.04 -13.40 -0.06
CA ALA A 87 -8.13 -12.83 0.75
C ALA A 87 -7.65 -12.55 2.17
N ARG A 88 -6.85 -13.46 2.75
CA ARG A 88 -6.23 -13.28 4.06
C ARG A 88 -5.29 -12.08 4.11
N ALA A 89 -4.43 -11.94 3.09
CA ALA A 89 -3.50 -10.82 3.00
C ALA A 89 -4.23 -9.47 2.96
N ILE A 90 -5.34 -9.39 2.21
CA ILE A 90 -6.19 -8.19 2.15
C ILE A 90 -6.89 -7.94 3.49
N ALA A 91 -7.41 -8.97 4.15
CA ALA A 91 -8.06 -8.84 5.45
C ALA A 91 -7.10 -8.28 6.53
N HIS A 92 -5.86 -8.77 6.60
CA HIS A 92 -4.85 -8.19 7.48
C HIS A 92 -4.58 -6.71 7.17
N GLN A 93 -4.50 -6.34 5.89
CA GLN A 93 -4.28 -4.95 5.51
C GLN A 93 -5.47 -4.05 5.88
N GLN A 94 -6.71 -4.52 5.71
CA GLN A 94 -7.90 -3.80 6.14
C GLN A 94 -7.93 -3.61 7.66
N LEU A 95 -7.62 -4.66 8.43
CA LEU A 95 -7.53 -4.60 9.88
C LEU A 95 -6.42 -3.66 10.34
N ALA A 96 -5.25 -3.68 9.68
CA ALA A 96 -4.16 -2.75 9.99
C ALA A 96 -4.58 -1.28 9.84
N ARG A 97 -5.37 -0.95 8.81
CA ARG A 97 -5.91 0.40 8.63
C ARG A 97 -6.91 0.78 9.71
N GLN A 98 -7.77 -0.14 10.11
CA GLN A 98 -8.70 0.09 11.22
C GLN A 98 -7.96 0.33 12.54
N LEU A 99 -6.93 -0.48 12.84
CA LEU A 99 -6.07 -0.32 14.01
C LEU A 99 -5.33 1.02 14.00
N PHE A 100 -4.82 1.43 12.83
CA PHE A 100 -4.20 2.74 12.66
C PHE A 100 -5.15 3.88 13.00
N GLY A 101 -6.39 3.84 12.49
CA GLY A 101 -7.40 4.85 12.79
C GLY A 101 -7.82 4.90 14.27
N ARG A 102 -7.55 3.83 15.04
CA ARG A 102 -7.77 3.76 16.50
C ARG A 102 -6.55 4.15 17.33
N GLY A 103 -5.44 4.55 16.71
CA GLY A 103 -4.18 4.84 17.39
C GLY A 103 -3.40 3.60 17.84
N ALA A 104 -3.83 2.39 17.46
CA ALA A 104 -3.15 1.13 17.76
C ALA A 104 -2.01 0.88 16.75
N TYR A 105 -1.06 1.80 16.69
CA TYR A 105 -0.02 1.83 15.64
C TYR A 105 0.86 0.58 15.60
N ARG A 106 1.17 0.02 16.78
CA ARG A 106 2.00 -1.18 16.87
C ARG A 106 1.30 -2.39 16.27
N ASP A 107 0.03 -2.59 16.59
CA ASP A 107 -0.77 -3.68 16.04
C ASP A 107 -1.01 -3.48 14.54
N ALA A 108 -1.21 -2.23 14.11
CA ALA A 108 -1.30 -1.89 12.70
C ALA A 108 -0.03 -2.32 11.93
N ILE A 109 1.16 -2.05 12.48
CA ILE A 109 2.43 -2.53 11.91
C ILE A 109 2.45 -4.06 11.84
N ASN A 110 2.11 -4.75 12.92
CA ASN A 110 2.13 -6.21 12.98
C ASN A 110 1.24 -6.84 11.89
N HIS A 111 -0.02 -6.38 11.77
CA HIS A 111 -0.94 -6.85 10.74
C HIS A 111 -0.47 -6.48 9.32
N SER A 112 0.07 -5.28 9.10
CA SER A 112 0.60 -4.91 7.78
C SER A 112 1.85 -5.70 7.37
N LEU A 113 2.70 -6.10 8.32
CA LEU A 113 3.84 -6.98 8.03
C LEU A 113 3.37 -8.40 7.68
N ARG A 114 2.40 -8.93 8.42
CA ARG A 114 1.78 -10.23 8.12
C ARG A 114 1.11 -10.25 6.74
N ALA A 115 0.37 -9.19 6.39
CA ALA A 115 -0.19 -9.01 5.05
C ALA A 115 0.91 -9.04 3.96
N ARG A 116 2.05 -8.41 4.23
CA ARG A 116 3.18 -8.35 3.28
C ARG A 116 3.85 -9.70 3.09
N ASP A 117 3.98 -10.51 4.14
CA ASP A 117 4.51 -11.88 4.06
C ASP A 117 3.65 -12.77 3.16
N LEU A 118 2.33 -12.71 3.34
CA LEU A 118 1.38 -13.43 2.48
C LEU A 118 1.50 -12.94 1.03
N ALA A 119 1.60 -11.62 0.81
CA ALA A 119 1.80 -11.04 -0.51
C ALA A 119 3.10 -11.49 -1.18
N PHE A 120 4.20 -11.62 -0.43
CA PHE A 120 5.46 -12.17 -0.94
C PHE A 120 5.33 -13.65 -1.31
N GLY A 121 4.57 -14.44 -0.54
CA GLY A 121 4.22 -15.81 -0.90
C GLY A 121 3.50 -15.89 -2.24
N ILE A 122 2.44 -15.09 -2.40
CA ILE A 122 1.64 -15.00 -3.64
C ILE A 122 2.51 -14.58 -4.83
N LEU A 123 3.40 -13.60 -4.65
CA LEU A 123 4.33 -13.18 -5.70
C LEU A 123 5.26 -14.32 -6.10
N ARG A 124 5.83 -15.06 -5.14
CA ARG A 124 6.71 -16.20 -5.42
C ARG A 124 6.00 -17.30 -6.19
N GLU A 125 4.80 -17.66 -5.79
CA GLU A 125 3.98 -18.70 -6.43
C GLU A 125 3.56 -18.34 -7.86
N ASN A 126 3.40 -17.05 -8.16
CA ASN A 126 3.05 -16.54 -9.49
C ASN A 126 4.27 -16.05 -10.30
N ALA A 127 5.49 -16.40 -9.90
CA ALA A 127 6.75 -15.95 -10.53
C ALA A 127 6.87 -14.41 -10.68
N GLY A 128 6.23 -13.67 -9.77
CA GLY A 128 6.28 -12.23 -9.68
C GLY A 128 7.63 -11.73 -9.13
N LYS A 129 8.10 -10.59 -9.65
CA LYS A 129 9.31 -9.93 -9.16
C LYS A 129 8.96 -8.96 -8.04
N ILE A 130 9.53 -9.18 -6.86
CA ILE A 130 9.46 -8.23 -5.75
C ILE A 130 10.48 -7.11 -6.01
N ARG A 131 10.01 -5.86 -6.09
CA ARG A 131 10.92 -4.72 -6.19
C ARG A 131 11.81 -4.61 -4.95
N ALA A 132 13.10 -4.33 -5.15
CA ALA A 132 14.07 -4.29 -4.06
C ALA A 132 13.71 -3.25 -2.99
N ASP A 133 13.17 -2.09 -3.40
CA ASP A 133 12.75 -1.01 -2.51
C ASP A 133 11.52 -1.35 -1.66
N LEU A 134 10.77 -2.40 -2.00
CA LEU A 134 9.60 -2.87 -1.24
C LEU A 134 9.90 -4.04 -0.28
N ARG A 135 11.14 -4.52 -0.26
CA ARG A 135 11.60 -5.48 0.74
C ARG A 135 11.63 -4.86 2.14
N TRP A 136 11.71 -5.70 3.15
CA TRP A 136 11.81 -5.25 4.53
C TRP A 136 13.07 -4.43 4.76
N ASN A 137 12.89 -3.22 5.28
CA ASN A 137 14.01 -2.40 5.76
C ASN A 137 14.38 -2.78 7.21
N GLU A 138 15.45 -2.16 7.73
CA GLU A 138 15.96 -2.46 9.08
C GLU A 138 14.93 -2.20 10.19
N ALA A 139 14.17 -1.09 10.10
CA ALA A 139 13.13 -0.77 11.06
C ALA A 139 11.99 -1.82 11.04
N GLU A 140 11.53 -2.19 9.84
CA GLU A 140 10.52 -3.24 9.61
C GLU A 140 11.00 -4.60 10.15
N GLN A 141 12.29 -4.93 10.00
CA GLN A 141 12.89 -6.14 10.59
C GLN A 141 12.89 -6.10 12.12
N GLY A 142 13.13 -4.93 12.73
CA GLY A 142 13.00 -4.74 14.18
C GLY A 142 11.59 -5.09 14.67
N TYR A 143 10.57 -4.52 14.01
CA TYR A 143 9.18 -4.83 14.33
C TYR A 143 8.84 -6.32 14.11
N ALA A 144 9.37 -6.93 13.04
CA ALA A 144 9.12 -8.35 12.75
C ALA A 144 9.70 -9.31 13.81
N LYS A 145 10.76 -8.92 14.52
CA LYS A 145 11.34 -9.75 15.61
C LYS A 145 10.47 -9.76 16.87
N GLU A 146 9.76 -8.66 17.10
CA GLU A 146 8.98 -8.41 18.32
C GLU A 146 7.47 -8.67 18.11
N ARG A 147 7.05 -9.08 16.91
CA ARG A 147 5.63 -9.29 16.60
C ARG A 147 5.11 -10.62 17.18
N PRO A 148 3.81 -10.72 17.50
CA PRO A 148 3.17 -11.99 17.86
C PRO A 148 3.34 -13.05 16.77
N ALA A 149 3.18 -14.32 17.13
CA ALA A 149 3.26 -15.40 16.16
C ALA A 149 2.19 -15.25 15.05
N ASP A 150 2.53 -15.64 13.83
CA ASP A 150 1.64 -15.52 12.68
C ASP A 150 0.27 -16.18 12.92
N ALA A 151 0.24 -17.36 13.56
CA ALA A 151 -1.00 -18.05 13.91
C ALA A 151 -1.88 -17.28 14.91
N GLU A 152 -1.28 -16.44 15.76
CA GLU A 152 -2.01 -15.59 16.70
C GLU A 152 -2.66 -14.40 15.98
N LEU A 153 -1.92 -13.77 15.06
CA LEU A 153 -2.46 -12.69 14.21
C LEU A 153 -3.59 -13.19 13.30
N ASP A 154 -3.46 -14.42 12.79
CA ASP A 154 -4.47 -15.04 11.93
C ASP A 154 -5.75 -15.41 12.71
N ARG A 155 -5.67 -15.67 14.03
CA ARG A 155 -6.82 -16.08 14.86
C ARG A 155 -7.90 -15.01 14.96
N GLY A 156 -7.53 -13.73 14.87
CA GLY A 156 -8.46 -12.61 14.91
C GLY A 156 -9.21 -12.35 13.59
N LEU A 157 -8.93 -13.11 12.53
CA LEU A 157 -9.57 -12.97 11.23
C LEU A 157 -10.56 -14.11 11.00
N GLU A 158 -11.84 -13.78 11.05
CA GLU A 158 -12.91 -14.73 10.74
C GLU A 158 -12.88 -15.10 9.24
N PRO A 159 -12.73 -16.39 8.87
CA PRO A 159 -12.72 -16.83 7.48
C PRO A 159 -13.96 -16.43 6.70
N SER A 160 -15.11 -16.35 7.38
CA SER A 160 -16.40 -15.94 6.82
C SER A 160 -16.40 -14.51 6.27
N GLN A 161 -15.51 -13.64 6.76
CA GLN A 161 -15.43 -12.24 6.32
C GLN A 161 -14.56 -12.04 5.07
N MET A 162 -13.70 -13.00 4.74
CA MET A 162 -12.64 -12.81 3.73
C MET A 162 -13.10 -13.13 2.30
N GLY A 163 -14.21 -13.84 2.13
CA GLY A 163 -14.62 -14.37 0.82
C GLY A 163 -13.58 -15.33 0.24
N PRO A 164 -13.80 -15.86 -0.97
CA PRO A 164 -12.84 -16.74 -1.61
C PRO A 164 -11.64 -15.95 -2.16
N ASP A 165 -10.45 -16.53 -2.05
CA ASP A 165 -9.17 -15.95 -2.49
C ASP A 165 -9.18 -15.41 -3.94
N ARG A 166 -9.90 -16.06 -4.85
CA ARG A 166 -9.98 -15.64 -6.25
C ARG A 166 -10.71 -14.31 -6.44
N ASP A 167 -11.70 -14.01 -5.59
CA ASP A 167 -12.51 -12.79 -5.70
C ASP A 167 -11.73 -11.59 -5.14
N ALA A 168 -10.78 -11.87 -4.23
CA ALA A 168 -9.90 -10.88 -3.61
C ALA A 168 -9.00 -10.13 -4.61
N VAL A 169 -8.77 -10.67 -5.81
CA VAL A 169 -7.98 -10.00 -6.86
C VAL A 169 -8.61 -8.67 -7.33
N HIS A 170 -9.91 -8.51 -7.16
CA HIS A 170 -10.66 -7.32 -7.57
C HIS A 170 -10.92 -6.32 -6.43
N ILE A 171 -10.55 -6.67 -5.20
CA ILE A 171 -10.72 -5.76 -4.06
C ILE A 171 -9.73 -4.60 -4.21
N ARG A 172 -10.25 -3.38 -4.23
CA ARG A 172 -9.43 -2.18 -4.33
C ARG A 172 -8.70 -1.93 -3.01
N ILE A 173 -7.38 -1.81 -3.09
CA ILE A 173 -6.53 -1.45 -1.94
C ILE A 173 -6.34 0.06 -1.95
N GLU A 174 -6.76 0.71 -0.87
CA GLU A 174 -6.57 2.14 -0.71
C GLU A 174 -5.14 2.43 -0.26
N LEU A 175 -4.44 3.25 -1.04
CA LEU A 175 -3.05 3.65 -0.78
C LEU A 175 -2.93 4.82 0.20
N ASN A 176 -4.04 5.52 0.46
CA ASN A 176 -4.06 6.72 1.27
C ASN A 176 -4.67 6.42 2.64
N ILE A 177 -3.96 6.86 3.68
CA ILE A 177 -4.34 6.92 5.09
C ILE A 177 -3.74 8.19 5.69
#